data_AF-A0A928DQY4-F1
#
_entry.id   AF-A0A928DQY4-F1
#
_cell.length_a   1.000
_cell.length_b   1.000
_cell.length_c   1.000
_cell.angle_alpha   90.00
_cell.angle_beta   90.00
_cell.angle_gamma   90.00
#
_symmetry.space_group_name_H-M   'P 1'
#
loop_
_entity.id
_entity.type
_entity.pdbx_description
1 polymer ?
#
loop_
_entity_poly.entity_id
_entity_poly.type
_entity_poly.pdbx_seq_one_letter_code
_entity_poly.pdbx_strand_id
1 'polypeptide(L)'
;MKQGFTLIELMVVVLIIGILSSVALPQYQKSVEKARAAEALSTLGSLYRQYESCRLEHRDKRQCDQAGDFKNFTIRPPGTKVADECYETKEWRYCPPGQSDIRAYRISSGGIKGVLTIWGYGYGSSGKDCLGTITCDNEDDASFCKTLGFTAKQTGCSGFVKP
;
A
#
# COMPACT_ATOMS: atom_id res chain seq x y z
N MET A 1 -40.58 -3.35 -43.51
CA MET A 1 -40.52 -4.49 -42.57
C MET A 1 -39.27 -4.33 -41.72
N LYS A 2 -39.39 -4.26 -40.39
CA LYS A 2 -38.23 -4.17 -39.51
C LYS A 2 -37.56 -5.55 -39.47
N GLN A 3 -36.30 -5.66 -39.90
CA GLN A 3 -35.51 -6.87 -39.73
C GLN A 3 -35.32 -7.10 -38.22
N GLY A 4 -35.89 -8.18 -37.71
CA GLY A 4 -35.73 -8.61 -36.32
C GLY A 4 -34.41 -9.35 -36.16
N PHE A 5 -33.68 -9.04 -35.08
CA PHE A 5 -32.50 -9.77 -34.66
C PHE A 5 -32.84 -11.24 -34.41
N THR A 6 -31.98 -12.16 -34.85
CA THR A 6 -32.23 -13.59 -34.64
C THR A 6 -31.76 -14.02 -33.25
N LEU A 7 -32.49 -14.95 -32.64
CA LEU A 7 -32.15 -15.49 -31.30
C LEU A 7 -30.76 -16.16 -31.29
N ILE A 8 -30.38 -16.80 -32.40
CA ILE A 8 -29.07 -17.45 -32.56
C ILE A 8 -27.92 -16.44 -32.61
N GLU A 9 -28.12 -15.29 -33.24
CA GLU A 9 -27.13 -14.22 -33.35
C GLU A 9 -26.82 -13.63 -31.97
N LEU A 10 -27.84 -13.50 -31.12
CA LEU A 10 -27.67 -13.07 -29.74
C LEU A 10 -26.97 -14.13 -28.86
N MET A 11 -27.26 -15.42 -29.07
CA MET A 11 -26.62 -16.52 -28.32
C MET A 11 -25.11 -16.61 -28.60
N VAL A 12 -24.68 -16.47 -29.85
CA VAL A 12 -23.24 -16.49 -30.20
C VAL A 12 -22.52 -15.30 -29.57
N VAL A 13 -23.14 -14.12 -29.55
CA VAL A 13 -22.56 -12.91 -28.92
C VAL A 13 -22.36 -13.12 -27.41
N VAL A 14 -23.36 -13.64 -26.70
CA VAL A 14 -23.23 -13.91 -25.26
C VAL A 14 -22.15 -14.95 -24.98
N LEU A 15 -22.03 -15.98 -25.84
CA LEU A 15 -20.98 -16.99 -25.73
C LEU A 15 -19.58 -16.38 -25.87
N ILE A 16 -19.37 -15.51 -26.86
CA ILE A 16 -18.08 -14.82 -27.07
C ILE A 16 -17.75 -13.90 -25.89
N ILE A 17 -18.72 -13.11 -25.41
CA ILE A 17 -18.53 -12.23 -24.23
C ILE A 17 -18.20 -13.05 -22.98
N GLY A 18 -18.83 -14.21 -22.81
CA GLY A 18 -18.55 -15.14 -21.72
C GLY A 18 -17.08 -15.56 -21.67
N ILE A 19 -16.53 -16.00 -22.81
CA ILE A 19 -15.12 -16.42 -22.90
C ILE A 19 -14.18 -15.25 -22.59
N LEU A 20 -14.39 -14.09 -23.21
CA LEU A 20 -13.53 -12.91 -23.01
C LEU A 20 -13.56 -12.42 -21.56
N SER A 21 -14.74 -12.40 -20.93
CA SER A 21 -14.91 -11.94 -19.55
C SER A 21 -14.14 -12.80 -18.53
N SER A 22 -14.06 -14.11 -18.77
CA SER A 22 -13.38 -15.06 -17.86
C SER A 22 -11.88 -14.76 -17.69
N VAL A 23 -11.22 -14.27 -18.75
CA VAL A 23 -9.80 -13.92 -18.73
C VAL A 23 -9.59 -12.45 -18.35
N ALA A 24 -10.48 -11.56 -18.80
CA ALA A 24 -10.35 -10.12 -18.61
C ALA A 24 -10.58 -9.67 -17.15
N LEU A 25 -11.60 -10.23 -16.48
CA LEU A 25 -11.96 -9.83 -15.11
C LEU A 25 -10.82 -9.99 -14.08
N PRO A 26 -10.14 -11.15 -13.96
CA PRO A 26 -9.07 -11.30 -12.97
C PRO A 26 -7.87 -10.40 -13.27
N GLN A 27 -7.59 -10.11 -14.54
CA GLN A 27 -6.53 -9.17 -14.93
C GLN A 27 -6.89 -7.73 -14.58
N TYR A 28 -8.15 -7.34 -14.83
CA TYR A 28 -8.65 -6.02 -14.48
C TYR A 28 -8.59 -5.78 -12.96
N GLN A 29 -9.01 -6.74 -12.14
CA GLN A 29 -8.92 -6.66 -10.68
C GLN A 29 -7.47 -6.46 -10.21
N LYS A 30 -6.50 -7.19 -10.77
CA LYS A 30 -5.07 -6.99 -10.46
C LYS A 30 -4.57 -5.59 -10.84
N SER A 31 -5.04 -5.04 -11.96
CA SER A 31 -4.68 -3.68 -12.39
C SER A 31 -5.22 -2.63 -11.42
N VAL A 32 -6.48 -2.76 -11.00
CA VAL A 32 -7.09 -1.87 -10.01
C VAL A 32 -6.35 -1.94 -8.67
N GLU A 33 -5.98 -3.13 -8.21
CA GLU A 33 -5.20 -3.28 -6.97
C GLU A 33 -3.81 -2.64 -7.06
N LYS A 34 -3.14 -2.75 -8.21
CA LYS A 34 -1.86 -2.05 -8.45
C LYS A 34 -2.03 -0.53 -8.42
N ALA A 35 -3.11 0.00 -8.99
CA ALA A 35 -3.40 1.43 -8.96
C ALA A 35 -3.61 1.92 -7.51
N ARG A 36 -4.43 1.20 -6.72
CA ARG A 36 -4.65 1.50 -5.30
C ARG A 36 -3.36 1.45 -4.48
N ALA A 37 -2.48 0.49 -4.75
CA ALA A 37 -1.19 0.41 -4.09
C ALA A 37 -0.24 1.54 -4.51
N ALA A 38 -0.29 1.98 -5.77
CA ALA A 38 0.50 3.13 -6.24
C ALA A 38 0.11 4.42 -5.50
N GLU A 39 -1.19 4.63 -5.22
CA GLU A 39 -1.67 5.75 -4.41
C GLU A 39 -1.11 5.70 -2.99
N ALA A 40 -1.12 4.52 -2.36
CA ALA A 40 -0.55 4.34 -1.03
C ALA A 40 0.97 4.55 -1.01
N LEU A 41 1.69 4.03 -2.01
CA LEU A 41 3.14 4.25 -2.15
C LEU A 41 3.47 5.73 -2.36
N SER A 42 2.68 6.45 -3.15
CA SER A 42 2.84 7.90 -3.32
C SER A 42 2.65 8.65 -2.01
N THR A 43 1.64 8.24 -1.23
CA THR A 43 1.36 8.82 0.09
C THR A 43 2.49 8.51 1.09
N LEU A 44 2.94 7.26 1.16
CA LEU A 44 4.07 6.88 2.01
C LEU A 44 5.35 7.65 1.62
N GLY A 45 5.59 7.86 0.33
CA GLY A 45 6.71 8.65 -0.16
C GLY A 45 6.64 10.12 0.26
N SER A 46 5.46 10.76 0.22
CA SER A 46 5.31 12.14 0.67
C SER A 46 5.47 12.27 2.18
N LEU A 47 4.99 11.29 2.95
CA LEU A 47 5.18 11.21 4.40
C LEU A 47 6.66 11.02 4.77
N TYR A 48 7.37 10.13 4.07
CA TYR A 48 8.80 9.91 4.31
C TYR A 48 9.67 11.13 3.98
N ARG A 49 9.31 11.91 2.95
CA ARG A 49 10.03 13.17 2.67
C ARG A 49 9.93 14.18 3.81
N GLN A 50 8.80 14.22 4.51
CA GLN A 50 8.65 15.08 5.68
C GLN A 50 9.49 14.60 6.86
N TYR A 51 9.51 13.27 7.08
CA TYR A 51 10.43 12.65 8.03
C TYR A 51 11.89 12.99 7.71
N GLU A 52 12.28 12.90 6.43
CA GLU A 52 13.64 13.23 5.99
C GLU A 52 13.97 14.71 6.18
N SER A 53 13.03 15.62 5.91
CA SER A 53 13.19 17.05 6.19
C SER A 53 13.45 17.30 7.68
N CYS A 54 12.62 16.72 8.55
CA CYS A 54 12.80 16.83 10.00
C CYS A 54 14.18 16.32 10.45
N ARG A 55 14.62 15.18 9.89
CA ARG A 55 15.91 14.55 10.21
C ARG A 55 17.10 15.43 9.84
N LEU A 56 16.97 16.27 8.81
CA LEU A 56 18.00 17.21 8.38
C LEU A 56 18.02 18.48 9.23
N GLU A 57 16.86 18.91 9.72
CA GLU A 57 16.71 20.11 10.55
C GLU A 57 17.15 19.88 12.01
N HIS A 58 16.89 18.71 12.57
CA HIS A 58 17.11 18.43 13.98
C HIS A 58 18.32 17.51 14.21
N ARG A 59 19.20 17.90 15.16
CA ARG A 59 20.29 17.03 15.63
C ARG A 59 19.78 15.80 16.38
N ASP A 60 18.68 15.95 17.13
CA ASP A 60 18.05 14.86 17.86
C ASP A 60 16.94 14.22 17.03
N LYS A 61 17.19 12.99 16.56
CA LYS A 61 16.32 12.25 15.66
C LYS A 61 15.01 11.79 16.32
N ARG A 62 14.96 11.73 17.66
CA ARG A 62 13.75 11.37 18.42
C ARG A 62 12.60 12.35 18.17
N GLN A 63 12.92 13.58 17.77
CA GLN A 63 11.92 14.61 17.48
C GLN A 63 11.18 14.35 16.16
N CYS A 64 11.76 13.52 15.30
CA CYS A 64 11.16 13.08 14.04
C CYS A 64 10.47 11.72 14.18
N ASP A 65 10.65 11.04 15.31
CA ASP A 65 9.87 9.84 15.60
C ASP A 65 8.42 10.25 15.77
N GLN A 66 7.54 9.46 15.17
CA GLN A 66 6.12 9.80 15.14
C GLN A 66 5.49 9.62 16.52
N ALA A 67 6.11 8.91 17.47
CA ALA A 67 5.57 8.62 18.81
C ALA A 67 4.09 8.13 18.78
N GLY A 68 3.69 7.50 17.68
CA GLY A 68 2.30 7.12 17.44
C GLY A 68 1.37 8.26 17.01
N ASP A 69 1.84 9.34 16.37
CA ASP A 69 1.04 10.44 15.79
C ASP A 69 1.78 11.17 14.64
N PHE A 70 1.03 11.66 13.65
CA PHE A 70 1.52 12.48 12.53
C PHE A 70 1.64 13.99 12.87
N LYS A 71 1.61 14.38 14.15
CA LYS A 71 1.62 15.80 14.61
C LYS A 71 2.77 16.64 14.07
N ASN A 72 3.95 16.04 13.90
CA ASN A 72 5.14 16.78 13.44
C ASN A 72 5.23 16.89 11.92
N PHE A 73 4.22 16.39 11.18
CA PHE A 73 4.16 16.48 9.74
C PHE A 73 3.26 17.62 9.29
N THR A 74 3.74 18.41 8.33
CA THR A 74 3.00 19.49 7.69
C THR A 74 1.82 18.97 6.86
N ILE A 75 1.99 17.80 6.23
CA ILE A 75 1.00 17.12 5.40
C ILE A 75 0.58 15.84 6.11
N ARG A 76 -0.71 15.76 6.40
CA ARG A 76 -1.34 14.60 7.05
C ARG A 76 -1.69 13.55 6.00
N PRO A 77 -1.73 12.26 6.36
CA PRO A 77 -2.21 11.23 5.45
C PRO A 77 -3.67 11.50 5.04
N PRO A 78 -4.09 11.11 3.84
CA PRO A 78 -5.46 11.26 3.40
C PRO A 78 -6.39 10.37 4.23
N GLY A 79 -7.63 10.82 4.40
CA GLY A 79 -8.68 10.07 5.08
C GLY A 79 -9.14 10.71 6.38
N THR A 80 -9.94 9.94 7.13
CA THR A 80 -10.46 10.33 8.43
C THR A 80 -9.55 9.82 9.53
N LYS A 81 -9.23 10.69 10.49
CA LYS A 81 -8.51 10.27 11.69
C LYS A 81 -9.37 9.28 12.48
N VAL A 82 -8.77 8.17 12.89
CA VAL A 82 -9.37 7.11 13.71
C VAL A 82 -8.63 6.99 15.05
N ALA A 83 -8.95 5.97 15.84
CA ALA A 83 -8.22 5.67 17.08
C ALA A 83 -6.72 5.46 16.82
N ASP A 84 -5.90 5.63 17.87
CA ASP A 84 -4.44 5.47 17.81
C ASP A 84 -3.73 6.39 16.80
N GLU A 85 -4.32 7.57 16.53
CA GLU A 85 -3.79 8.61 15.63
C GLU A 85 -3.53 8.13 14.17
N CYS A 86 -4.15 7.01 13.79
CA CYS A 86 -4.13 6.53 12.42
C CYS A 86 -5.10 7.33 11.54
N TYR A 87 -4.89 7.27 10.23
CA TYR A 87 -5.75 7.88 9.22
C TYR A 87 -6.27 6.80 8.28
N GLU A 88 -7.58 6.75 8.11
CA GLU A 88 -8.25 5.75 7.28
C GLU A 88 -8.90 6.37 6.06
N THR A 89 -8.57 5.79 4.92
CA THR A 89 -9.34 5.90 3.68
C THR A 89 -10.21 4.65 3.52
N LYS A 90 -10.97 4.59 2.43
CA LYS A 90 -11.79 3.41 2.11
C LYS A 90 -10.96 2.11 1.98
N GLU A 91 -9.72 2.20 1.50
CA GLU A 91 -8.90 1.04 1.13
C GLU A 91 -7.61 0.91 1.96
N TRP A 92 -7.18 1.99 2.62
CA TRP A 92 -5.90 2.06 3.32
C TRP A 92 -6.01 2.76 4.67
N ARG A 93 -5.35 2.19 5.69
CA ARG A 93 -5.12 2.78 7.00
C ARG A 93 -3.64 3.11 7.15
N TYR A 94 -3.30 4.37 7.38
CA TYR A 94 -1.95 4.83 7.64
C TYR A 94 -1.77 4.98 9.15
N CYS A 95 -0.79 4.29 9.71
CA CYS A 95 -0.43 4.40 11.12
C CYS A 95 1.08 4.57 11.27
N PRO A 96 1.53 5.47 12.15
CA PRO A 96 2.89 5.47 12.63
C PRO A 96 3.03 4.40 13.73
N PRO A 97 3.87 3.35 13.58
CA PRO A 97 4.39 2.66 14.74
C PRO A 97 5.06 3.70 15.67
N GLY A 98 5.16 3.42 16.98
CA GLY A 98 5.78 4.33 17.96
C GLY A 98 7.28 4.65 17.74
N GLN A 99 7.80 4.45 16.53
CA GLN A 99 9.15 4.73 16.05
C GLN A 99 9.07 5.64 14.80
N SER A 100 10.11 5.65 13.98
CA SER A 100 10.24 6.47 12.77
C SER A 100 9.60 5.89 11.50
N ASP A 101 9.21 4.62 11.52
CA ASP A 101 8.64 3.97 10.34
C ASP A 101 7.20 4.42 10.12
N ILE A 102 6.67 4.21 8.91
CA ILE A 102 5.27 4.49 8.60
C ILE A 102 4.67 3.28 7.90
N ARG A 103 3.52 2.82 8.39
CA ARG A 103 2.83 1.63 7.88
C ARG A 103 1.52 2.02 7.23
N ALA A 104 1.29 1.52 6.01
CA ALA A 104 0.02 1.56 5.33
C ALA A 104 -0.58 0.15 5.30
N TYR A 105 -1.65 -0.06 6.05
CA TYR A 105 -2.41 -1.30 6.11
C TYR A 105 -3.52 -1.27 5.06
N ARG A 106 -3.57 -2.28 4.20
CA ARG A 106 -4.67 -2.46 3.27
C ARG A 106 -5.89 -2.97 4.02
N ILE A 107 -6.97 -2.20 3.99
CA ILE A 107 -8.25 -2.54 4.62
C ILE A 107 -9.10 -3.32 3.61
N SER A 108 -9.60 -4.48 4.00
CA SER A 108 -10.60 -5.24 3.26
C SER A 108 -11.73 -5.65 4.20
N SER A 109 -12.88 -6.04 3.65
CA SER A 109 -14.08 -6.44 4.42
C SER A 109 -13.85 -7.60 5.41
N GLY A 110 -12.72 -8.30 5.32
CA GLY A 110 -12.30 -9.37 6.24
C GLY A 110 -11.11 -9.03 7.13
N GLY A 111 -10.68 -7.77 7.22
CA GLY A 111 -9.53 -7.34 8.03
C GLY A 111 -8.36 -6.79 7.21
N ILE A 112 -7.19 -6.71 7.85
CA ILE A 112 -5.94 -6.26 7.24
C ILE A 112 -5.41 -7.37 6.33
N LYS A 113 -5.18 -7.09 5.05
CA LYS A 113 -4.74 -8.09 4.06
C LYS A 113 -3.39 -7.79 3.41
N GLY A 114 -2.61 -6.88 3.99
CA GLY A 114 -1.31 -6.46 3.46
C GLY A 114 -0.84 -5.18 4.11
N VAL A 115 0.47 -5.05 4.27
CA VAL A 115 1.11 -3.90 4.91
C VAL A 115 2.25 -3.42 4.02
N LEU A 116 2.23 -2.14 3.67
CA LEU A 116 3.38 -1.47 3.09
C LEU A 116 4.05 -0.66 4.20
N THR A 117 5.33 -0.89 4.42
CA THR A 117 6.12 -0.20 5.44
C THR A 117 7.19 0.60 4.74
N ILE A 118 7.26 1.90 5.00
CA ILE A 118 8.46 2.69 4.69
C ILE A 118 9.25 2.85 5.99
N TRP A 119 10.49 2.38 5.97
CA TRP A 119 11.34 2.36 7.15
C TRP A 119 11.99 3.72 7.35
N GLY A 120 11.88 4.23 8.57
CA GLY A 120 12.64 5.36 9.07
C GLY A 120 13.95 4.88 9.72
N TYR A 121 14.50 5.72 10.59
CA TYR A 121 15.71 5.39 11.35
C TYR A 121 15.39 4.57 12.61
N GLY A 122 15.63 3.26 12.58
CA GLY A 122 15.44 2.39 13.75
C GLY A 122 16.45 2.66 14.87
N TYR A 123 15.97 2.76 16.12
CA TYR A 123 16.84 2.77 17.31
C TYR A 123 17.32 1.33 17.62
N GLY A 124 18.48 0.93 17.09
CA GLY A 124 19.12 -0.38 17.35
C GLY A 124 19.97 -0.90 16.18
N SER A 125 20.78 -1.95 16.41
CA SER A 125 21.86 -2.45 15.52
C SER A 125 21.49 -2.82 14.07
N SER A 126 20.22 -2.75 13.66
CA SER A 126 19.77 -3.02 12.28
C SER A 126 19.21 -1.78 11.57
N GLY A 127 19.12 -0.62 12.26
CA GLY A 127 18.33 0.53 11.82
C GLY A 127 18.91 1.37 10.67
N LYS A 128 20.11 1.06 10.16
CA LYS A 128 20.72 1.80 9.03
C LYS A 128 20.45 1.16 7.68
N ASP A 129 20.25 -0.15 7.62
CA ASP A 129 20.21 -0.88 6.34
C ASP A 129 18.85 -0.73 5.64
N CYS A 130 17.81 -0.37 6.39
CA CYS A 130 16.44 -0.28 5.89
C CYS A 130 15.97 1.14 5.61
N LEU A 131 16.72 2.16 6.04
CA LEU A 131 16.29 3.56 6.01
C LEU A 131 15.84 4.00 4.60
N GLY A 132 14.60 4.47 4.49
CA GLY A 132 13.98 4.89 3.23
C GLY A 132 13.57 3.77 2.30
N THR A 133 13.83 2.52 2.68
CA THR A 133 13.38 1.36 1.92
C THR A 133 11.91 1.12 2.17
N ILE A 134 11.18 0.77 1.12
CA ILE A 134 9.80 0.32 1.23
C ILE A 134 9.81 -1.20 1.23
N THR A 135 9.24 -1.79 2.27
CA THR A 135 8.95 -3.21 2.32
C THR A 135 7.46 -3.45 2.22
N CYS A 136 7.11 -4.60 1.66
CA CYS A 136 5.76 -5.14 1.67
C CYS A 136 5.77 -6.39 2.54
N ASP A 137 4.98 -6.35 3.59
CA ASP A 137 4.71 -7.48 4.47
C ASP A 137 3.25 -7.88 4.30
N ASN A 138 2.96 -9.15 4.50
CA ASN A 138 1.58 -9.60 4.61
C ASN A 138 1.47 -10.56 5.78
N GLU A 139 0.48 -10.36 6.64
CA GLU A 139 0.23 -11.28 7.75
C GLU A 139 -0.37 -12.60 7.23
N ASP A 140 -1.08 -12.61 6.09
CA ASP A 140 -1.78 -13.82 5.60
C ASP A 140 -1.64 -14.16 4.09
N ASP A 141 -1.03 -13.33 3.23
CA ASP A 141 -1.10 -13.57 1.76
C ASP A 141 0.12 -13.07 0.93
N ALA A 142 1.14 -13.92 0.73
CA ALA A 142 2.35 -13.56 -0.05
C ALA A 142 2.06 -13.17 -1.52
N SER A 143 0.85 -13.43 -2.03
CA SER A 143 0.41 -13.12 -3.40
C SER A 143 0.30 -11.60 -3.67
N PHE A 144 -0.06 -10.81 -2.65
CA PHE A 144 -0.22 -9.36 -2.77
C PHE A 144 1.11 -8.66 -3.06
N CYS A 145 2.12 -8.88 -2.22
CA CYS A 145 3.45 -8.27 -2.39
C CYS A 145 4.09 -8.65 -3.73
N LYS A 146 3.95 -9.92 -4.15
CA LYS A 146 4.39 -10.39 -5.47
C LYS A 146 3.68 -9.67 -6.61
N THR A 147 2.38 -9.43 -6.49
CA THR A 147 1.60 -8.69 -7.52
C THR A 147 2.11 -7.26 -7.68
N LEU A 148 2.59 -6.65 -6.60
CA LEU A 148 3.20 -5.31 -6.59
C LEU A 148 4.67 -5.29 -7.00
N GLY A 149 5.28 -6.46 -7.23
CA GLY A 149 6.69 -6.60 -7.63
C GLY A 149 7.67 -6.64 -6.47
N PHE A 150 7.22 -6.78 -5.23
CA PHE A 150 8.08 -7.03 -4.08
C PHE A 150 8.36 -8.53 -3.99
N THR A 151 9.58 -8.93 -4.37
CA THR A 151 9.96 -10.35 -4.53
C THR A 151 11.23 -10.74 -3.79
N ALA A 152 12.09 -9.77 -3.45
CA ALA A 152 13.33 -10.01 -2.73
C ALA A 152 13.13 -9.76 -1.23
N LYS A 153 13.85 -10.47 -0.37
CA LYS A 153 13.90 -10.16 1.07
C LYS A 153 15.20 -9.42 1.37
N GLN A 154 15.13 -8.27 2.04
CA GLN A 154 16.32 -7.53 2.42
C GLN A 154 16.82 -8.01 3.79
N THR A 155 18.13 -8.26 3.88
CA THR A 155 18.78 -8.60 5.15
C THR A 155 18.65 -7.43 6.13
N GLY A 156 18.09 -7.67 7.32
CA GLY A 156 17.92 -6.65 8.36
C GLY A 156 16.56 -5.94 8.37
N CYS A 157 15.74 -6.06 7.32
CA CYS A 157 14.41 -5.44 7.23
C CYS A 157 13.32 -6.52 7.25
N SER A 158 12.19 -6.27 7.92
CA SER A 158 11.03 -7.17 7.76
C SER A 158 10.36 -6.89 6.42
N GLY A 159 9.95 -7.95 5.73
CA GLY A 159 9.21 -7.89 4.48
C GLY A 159 10.02 -7.99 3.21
N PHE A 160 9.27 -7.93 2.11
CA PHE A 160 9.79 -8.03 0.77
C PHE A 160 10.09 -6.63 0.23
N VAL A 161 11.23 -6.46 -0.43
CA VAL A 161 11.61 -5.27 -1.18
C VAL A 161 11.44 -5.50 -2.68
N LYS A 162 11.34 -4.41 -3.43
CA LYS A 162 11.49 -4.47 -4.87
C LYS A 162 12.97 -4.70 -5.21
N PRO A 163 13.28 -5.54 -6.22
CA PRO A 163 14.64 -5.69 -6.72
C PRO A 163 15.18 -4.40 -7.34
#